data_AF-A0A5N5JLG9-F1
#
_entry.id   AF-A0A5N5JLG9-F1
#
_cell.length_a   1.000
_cell.length_b   1.000
_cell.length_c   1.000
_cell.angle_alpha   90.00
_cell.angle_beta   90.00
_cell.angle_gamma   90.00
#
_symmetry.space_group_name_H-M   'P 1'
#
loop_
_entity.id
_entity.type
_entity.pdbx_description
1 polymer ?
#
loop_
_entity_poly.entity_id
_entity_poly.type
_entity_poly.pdbx_seq_one_letter_code
_entity_poly.pdbx_strand_id
1 'polypeptide(L)'
;MGAQKSIHAGKAKIDVNVDFTHKLCAASMLPSLRSTGSPFSLIIGSLGIKHPNLFGGSEKLDVSWDKGLYDSNVIIAYRRPRPEWLSQKCFVIQHSVSPEIGVHGTPIDNFSRSGSGGVNLSRISFGLNRSEPATSDWSSTTSIKFEHVRIVNDDGRSITRDIDGFPLTRSGNPHDNMVVLKQESQYAKANDHSFYRFRMQIEQGIPILSKWLIFNKFKFIATKGVKLGPAFLLAR
;
A
#
# COMPACT_ATOMS: atom_id res chain seq x y z
N MET A 1 -0.48 -20.55 -9.57
CA MET A 1 -0.56 -20.49 -11.05
C MET A 1 -0.81 -19.04 -11.43
N GLY A 2 0.24 -18.34 -11.85
CA GLY A 2 0.18 -16.93 -12.20
C GLY A 2 0.80 -16.66 -13.58
N ALA A 3 0.37 -15.59 -14.22
CA ALA A 3 0.92 -15.10 -15.48
C ALA A 3 1.48 -13.71 -15.25
N GLN A 4 2.76 -13.54 -15.57
CA GLN A 4 3.43 -12.24 -15.57
C GLN A 4 3.87 -11.92 -16.99
N LYS A 5 3.54 -10.72 -17.47
CA LYS A 5 3.94 -10.23 -18.79
C LYS A 5 4.37 -8.78 -18.71
N SER A 6 5.53 -8.49 -19.29
CA SER A 6 6.03 -7.14 -19.47
C SER A 6 6.01 -6.79 -20.95
N ILE A 7 5.41 -5.66 -21.30
CA ILE A 7 5.28 -5.16 -22.67
C ILE A 7 5.96 -3.80 -22.74
N HIS A 8 6.76 -3.60 -23.77
CA HIS A 8 7.34 -2.30 -24.08
C HIS A 8 6.58 -1.69 -25.24
N ALA A 9 6.02 -0.50 -25.04
CA ALA A 9 5.29 0.26 -26.06
C ALA A 9 6.00 1.61 -26.24
N GLY A 10 6.90 1.67 -27.22
CA GLY A 10 7.78 2.82 -27.41
C GLY A 10 8.66 3.06 -26.17
N LYS A 11 8.51 4.23 -25.55
CA LYS A 11 9.23 4.59 -24.31
C LYS A 11 8.59 4.03 -23.05
N ALA A 12 7.32 3.62 -23.11
CA ALA A 12 6.57 3.14 -21.96
C ALA A 12 6.82 1.65 -21.70
N LYS A 13 6.84 1.27 -20.43
CA LYS A 13 6.85 -0.12 -19.98
C LYS A 13 5.56 -0.42 -19.24
N ILE A 14 4.89 -1.50 -19.62
CA ILE A 14 3.67 -2.00 -18.99
C ILE A 14 3.99 -3.37 -18.41
N ASP A 15 3.82 -3.52 -17.10
CA ASP A 15 3.99 -4.76 -16.36
C ASP A 15 2.61 -5.23 -15.89
N VAL A 16 2.22 -6.45 -16.24
CA VAL A 16 0.97 -7.07 -15.82
C VAL A 16 1.28 -8.37 -15.10
N ASN A 17 0.68 -8.57 -13.94
CA ASN A 17 0.75 -9.82 -13.20
C ASN A 17 -0.66 -10.23 -12.79
N VAL A 18 -1.00 -11.51 -12.93
CA VAL A 18 -2.27 -12.06 -12.48
C VAL A 18 -2.01 -13.43 -11.86
N ASP A 19 -2.53 -13.66 -10.66
CA ASP A 19 -2.45 -14.93 -9.96
C ASP A 19 -3.87 -15.48 -9.69
N PHE A 20 -4.09 -16.71 -10.16
CA PHE A 20 -5.35 -17.44 -10.05
C PHE A 20 -5.32 -18.53 -8.97
N THR A 21 -4.24 -18.64 -8.19
CA THR A 21 -4.06 -19.72 -7.19
C THR A 21 -5.26 -19.84 -6.26
N HIS A 22 -5.72 -18.73 -5.69
CA HIS A 22 -6.89 -18.74 -4.79
C HIS A 22 -8.19 -19.14 -5.49
N LYS A 23 -8.38 -18.73 -6.74
CA LYS A 23 -9.54 -19.11 -7.55
C LYS A 23 -9.55 -20.62 -7.86
N LEU A 24 -8.40 -21.20 -8.17
CA LEU A 24 -8.25 -22.65 -8.39
C LEU A 24 -8.46 -23.44 -7.10
N CYS A 25 -7.90 -22.98 -5.98
CA CYS A 25 -8.12 -23.59 -4.68
C CYS A 25 -9.62 -23.61 -4.33
N ALA A 26 -10.34 -22.50 -4.53
CA ALA A 26 -11.78 -22.44 -4.28
C ALA A 26 -12.60 -23.31 -5.24
N ALA A 27 -12.22 -23.40 -6.51
CA ALA A 27 -12.89 -24.28 -7.49
C ALA A 27 -12.75 -25.77 -7.13
N SER A 28 -11.66 -26.13 -6.45
CA SER A 28 -11.38 -27.49 -5.98
C SER A 28 -12.09 -27.85 -4.68
N MET A 29 -12.79 -26.90 -4.04
CA MET A 29 -13.58 -27.15 -2.83
C MET A 29 -14.94 -27.78 -3.18
N LEU A 30 -15.49 -28.52 -2.21
CA LEU A 30 -16.81 -29.13 -2.29
C LEU A 30 -17.90 -28.09 -2.62
N PRO A 31 -18.95 -28.45 -3.39
CA PRO A 31 -19.98 -27.51 -3.82
C PRO A 31 -20.63 -26.68 -2.70
N SER A 32 -20.74 -27.23 -1.49
CA SER A 32 -21.26 -26.53 -0.30
C SER A 32 -20.32 -25.46 0.28
N LEU A 33 -19.03 -25.52 -0.06
CA LEU A 33 -17.99 -24.54 0.34
C LEU A 33 -17.61 -23.59 -0.81
N ARG A 34 -18.25 -23.71 -1.98
CA ARG A 34 -17.99 -22.81 -3.11
C ARG A 34 -18.53 -21.42 -2.81
N SER A 35 -17.63 -20.46 -2.70
CA SER A 35 -18.00 -19.05 -2.58
C SER A 35 -18.61 -18.54 -3.89
N THR A 36 -19.92 -18.29 -3.88
CA THR A 36 -20.71 -17.55 -4.89
C THR A 36 -20.38 -16.04 -4.92
N GLY A 37 -19.09 -15.70 -5.01
CA GLY A 37 -18.63 -14.31 -5.14
C GLY A 37 -18.51 -13.87 -6.61
N SER A 38 -18.27 -12.57 -6.83
CA SER A 38 -17.94 -12.05 -8.17
C SER A 38 -16.75 -12.81 -8.77
N PRO A 39 -16.69 -13.03 -10.10
CA PRO A 39 -15.68 -13.87 -10.75
C PRO A 39 -14.24 -13.37 -10.59
N PHE A 40 -14.07 -12.14 -10.10
CA PHE A 40 -12.79 -11.45 -9.85
C PHE A 40 -12.39 -11.36 -8.37
N SER A 41 -13.26 -11.75 -7.44
CA SER A 41 -13.01 -11.65 -5.99
C SER A 41 -11.75 -12.41 -5.55
N LEU A 42 -11.53 -13.61 -6.11
CA LEU A 42 -10.40 -14.49 -5.78
C LEU A 42 -9.19 -14.36 -6.71
N ILE A 43 -9.18 -13.35 -7.60
CA ILE A 43 -8.07 -13.08 -8.50
C ILE A 43 -7.19 -12.01 -7.88
N ILE A 44 -5.91 -12.32 -7.71
CA ILE A 44 -4.89 -11.34 -7.33
C ILE A 44 -4.27 -10.82 -8.64
N GLY A 45 -4.01 -9.52 -8.74
CA GLY A 45 -3.36 -8.99 -9.92
C GLY A 45 -2.70 -7.66 -9.66
N SER A 46 -1.71 -7.33 -10.49
CA SER A 46 -1.12 -6.01 -10.52
C SER A 46 -0.93 -5.52 -11.96
N LEU A 47 -1.02 -4.21 -12.13
CA LEU A 47 -0.76 -3.49 -13.37
C LEU A 47 0.16 -2.32 -13.03
N GLY A 48 1.35 -2.29 -13.61
CA GLY A 48 2.30 -1.19 -13.52
C GLY A 48 2.54 -0.57 -14.90
N ILE A 49 2.44 0.75 -15.00
CA ILE A 49 2.74 1.50 -16.22
C ILE A 49 3.80 2.54 -15.86
N LYS A 50 4.97 2.43 -16.47
CA LYS A 50 6.08 3.36 -16.31
C LYS A 50 6.33 4.06 -17.62
N HIS A 51 6.11 5.37 -17.62
CA HIS A 51 6.39 6.20 -18.79
C HIS A 51 7.49 7.21 -18.45
N PRO A 52 8.71 7.04 -18.99
CA PRO A 52 9.75 8.03 -18.91
C PRO A 52 9.51 9.14 -19.95
N ASN A 53 9.97 10.33 -19.61
CA ASN A 53 10.01 11.51 -20.47
C ASN A 53 8.66 11.89 -21.13
N LEU A 54 7.58 12.03 -20.33
CA LEU A 54 6.26 12.39 -20.86
C LEU A 54 6.22 13.74 -21.59
N PHE A 55 6.94 14.74 -21.10
CA PHE A 55 6.89 16.11 -21.61
C PHE A 55 8.23 16.59 -22.21
N GLY A 56 9.17 15.68 -22.48
CA GLY A 56 10.49 16.05 -23.00
C GLY A 56 11.49 16.50 -21.93
N GLY A 57 11.05 16.73 -20.68
CA GLY A 57 11.87 17.19 -19.55
C GLY A 57 12.44 16.08 -18.67
N SER A 58 12.56 14.86 -19.18
CA SER A 58 13.03 13.64 -18.49
C SER A 58 12.12 13.10 -17.35
N GLU A 59 10.93 13.66 -17.16
CA GLU A 59 10.01 13.27 -16.08
C GLU A 59 9.49 11.84 -16.20
N LYS A 60 9.34 11.17 -15.06
CA LYS A 60 8.86 9.78 -15.00
C LYS A 60 7.47 9.76 -14.38
N LEU A 61 6.50 9.24 -15.11
CA LEU A 61 5.20 8.86 -14.58
C LEU A 61 5.20 7.37 -14.27
N ASP A 62 4.75 7.04 -13.07
CA ASP A 62 4.53 5.68 -12.59
C ASP A 62 3.06 5.57 -12.20
N VAL A 63 2.34 4.64 -12.80
CA VAL A 63 0.98 4.29 -12.42
C VAL A 63 0.99 2.83 -12.03
N SER A 64 0.66 2.52 -10.79
CA SER A 64 0.52 1.14 -10.34
C SER A 64 -0.87 0.90 -9.79
N TRP A 65 -1.41 -0.26 -10.09
CA TRP A 65 -2.61 -0.78 -9.48
C TRP A 65 -2.30 -2.19 -8.99
N ASP A 66 -2.44 -2.40 -7.70
CA ASP A 66 -2.27 -3.69 -7.05
C ASP A 66 -3.61 -4.08 -6.44
N LYS A 67 -4.16 -5.22 -6.85
CA LYS A 67 -5.36 -5.85 -6.29
C LYS A 67 -4.94 -7.15 -5.61
N GLY A 68 -5.01 -7.15 -4.28
CA GLY A 68 -4.93 -8.38 -3.50
C GLY A 68 -6.28 -9.08 -3.38
N LEU A 69 -6.40 -9.95 -2.37
CA LEU A 69 -7.64 -10.68 -2.11
C LEU A 69 -8.71 -9.79 -1.49
N TYR A 70 -8.30 -8.95 -0.54
CA TYR A 70 -9.18 -8.08 0.25
C TYR A 70 -8.76 -6.61 0.17
N ASP A 71 -7.54 -6.35 -0.29
CA ASP A 71 -6.98 -5.03 -0.43
C ASP A 71 -6.83 -4.64 -1.91
N SER A 72 -6.91 -3.34 -2.15
CA SER A 72 -6.60 -2.75 -3.45
C SER A 72 -5.89 -1.42 -3.25
N ASN A 73 -4.96 -1.12 -4.15
CA ASN A 73 -4.14 0.09 -4.06
C ASN A 73 -3.84 0.59 -5.48
N VAL A 74 -4.22 1.83 -5.76
CA VAL A 74 -3.91 2.54 -6.99
C VAL A 74 -3.01 3.71 -6.63
N ILE A 75 -1.83 3.78 -7.25
CA ILE A 75 -0.85 4.82 -7.03
C ILE A 75 -0.50 5.46 -8.37
N ILE A 76 -0.52 6.79 -8.41
CA ILE A 76 -0.03 7.59 -9.51
C ILE A 76 1.08 8.47 -8.95
N ALA A 77 2.31 8.26 -9.42
CA ALA A 77 3.49 9.01 -8.99
C ALA A 77 4.14 9.73 -10.18
N TYR A 78 4.17 11.05 -10.12
CA TYR A 78 4.86 11.89 -11.09
C TYR A 78 6.17 12.42 -10.49
N ARG A 79 7.28 12.06 -11.12
CA ARG A 79 8.64 12.36 -10.65
C ARG A 79 9.38 13.20 -11.67
N ARG A 80 9.85 14.37 -11.26
CA ARG A 80 10.82 15.12 -12.05
C ARG A 80 12.22 14.64 -11.67
N PRO A 81 13.01 14.06 -12.58
CA PRO A 81 14.38 13.68 -12.26
C PRO A 81 15.20 14.94 -12.01
N ARG A 82 16.16 14.80 -11.11
CA ARG A 82 17.24 15.75 -10.89
C ARG A 82 18.53 14.93 -10.79
N PRO A 83 19.70 15.57 -10.97
CA PRO A 83 20.99 14.95 -10.71
C PRO A 83 20.98 14.23 -9.35
N GLU A 84 21.70 13.12 -9.26
CA GLU A 84 21.71 12.24 -8.08
C GLU A 84 22.16 12.94 -6.79
N TRP A 85 22.79 14.11 -6.86
CA TRP A 85 23.22 14.92 -5.72
C TRP A 85 22.15 15.89 -5.20
N LEU A 86 21.02 16.02 -5.91
CA LEU A 86 19.95 16.95 -5.57
C LEU A 86 18.70 16.23 -5.09
N SER A 87 18.01 16.86 -4.15
CA SER A 87 16.74 16.34 -3.64
C SER A 87 15.70 16.23 -4.77
N GLN A 88 15.12 15.04 -4.89
CA GLN A 88 14.09 14.72 -5.87
C GLN A 88 12.70 15.00 -5.29
N LYS A 89 11.86 15.63 -6.11
CA LYS A 89 10.46 15.91 -5.80
C LYS A 89 9.55 14.95 -6.56
N CYS A 90 8.56 14.39 -5.88
CA CYS A 90 7.60 13.45 -6.41
C CYS A 90 6.19 13.81 -5.95
N PHE A 91 5.27 14.02 -6.88
CA PHE A 91 3.85 14.16 -6.58
C PHE A 91 3.22 12.78 -6.61
N VAL A 92 2.42 12.46 -5.59
CA VAL A 92 1.77 11.16 -5.45
C VAL A 92 0.29 11.34 -5.19
N ILE A 93 -0.53 10.63 -5.97
CA ILE A 93 -1.93 10.41 -5.72
C ILE A 93 -2.08 8.92 -5.43
N GLN A 94 -2.78 8.57 -4.36
CA GLN A 94 -2.98 7.18 -4.00
C GLN A 94 -4.39 6.97 -3.48
N HIS A 95 -5.07 5.96 -4.02
CA HIS A 95 -6.32 5.45 -3.49
C HIS A 95 -6.09 4.01 -3.02
N SER A 96 -6.37 3.73 -1.76
CA SER A 96 -6.24 2.39 -1.20
C SER A 96 -7.50 1.98 -0.45
N VAL A 97 -7.87 0.71 -0.59
CA VAL A 97 -8.91 0.06 0.19
C VAL A 97 -8.26 -1.12 0.89
N SER A 98 -8.37 -1.20 2.22
CA SER A 98 -7.79 -2.28 3.00
C SER A 98 -8.78 -2.79 4.04
N PRO A 99 -8.85 -4.11 4.30
CA PRO A 99 -9.72 -4.64 5.34
C PRO A 99 -9.28 -4.13 6.71
N GLU A 100 -10.23 -3.69 7.53
CA GLU A 100 -9.95 -3.24 8.89
C GLU A 100 -10.27 -4.37 9.86
N ILE A 101 -9.23 -5.04 10.39
CA ILE A 101 -9.36 -6.33 11.08
C ILE A 101 -9.44 -6.21 12.62
N GLY A 102 -9.60 -5.03 13.22
CA GLY A 102 -9.60 -5.04 14.70
C GLY A 102 -9.82 -3.76 15.48
N VAL A 103 -10.77 -2.91 15.13
CA VAL A 103 -11.09 -1.76 16.01
C VAL A 103 -12.57 -1.63 16.39
N HIS A 104 -13.50 -2.23 15.64
CA HIS A 104 -14.92 -2.16 15.99
C HIS A 104 -15.58 -3.54 15.88
N GLY A 105 -16.45 -3.86 16.84
CA GLY A 105 -17.13 -5.15 16.95
C GLY A 105 -17.84 -5.56 15.66
N THR A 106 -18.22 -6.84 15.58
CA THR A 106 -18.90 -7.43 14.43
C THR A 106 -20.10 -6.55 14.00
N PRO A 107 -20.12 -6.02 12.76
CA PRO A 107 -21.22 -5.17 12.31
C PRO A 107 -22.56 -5.92 12.26
N ILE A 108 -23.68 -5.21 12.50
CA ILE A 108 -25.07 -5.75 12.50
C ILE A 108 -25.38 -6.50 11.20
N ASP A 109 -24.86 -6.00 10.08
CA ASP A 109 -25.15 -6.54 8.76
C ASP A 109 -24.15 -7.65 8.44
N ASN A 110 -24.37 -8.80 9.06
CA ASN A 110 -23.59 -10.03 8.92
C ASN A 110 -23.84 -10.69 7.54
N PHE A 111 -23.54 -9.96 6.46
CA PHE A 111 -23.70 -10.40 5.07
C PHE A 111 -22.38 -10.59 4.32
N SER A 112 -21.22 -10.49 4.98
CA SER A 112 -19.92 -10.42 4.31
C SER A 112 -19.00 -11.59 4.66
N ARG A 113 -18.47 -12.22 3.62
CA ARG A 113 -17.57 -13.39 3.67
C ARG A 113 -16.09 -13.02 3.78
N SER A 114 -15.77 -11.82 4.29
CA SER A 114 -14.40 -11.27 4.38
C SER A 114 -13.88 -11.33 5.83
N GLY A 115 -12.57 -11.51 6.00
CA GLY A 115 -11.93 -11.64 7.32
C GLY A 115 -12.06 -10.42 8.25
N SER A 116 -12.59 -9.29 7.76
CA SER A 116 -12.91 -8.08 8.52
C SER A 116 -14.39 -7.93 8.87
N GLY A 117 -15.25 -8.91 8.55
CA GLY A 117 -16.70 -8.77 8.73
C GLY A 117 -17.34 -7.75 7.79
N GLY A 118 -16.74 -7.50 6.61
CA GLY A 118 -17.28 -6.60 5.59
C GLY A 118 -17.00 -5.12 5.81
N VAL A 119 -16.06 -4.79 6.68
CA VAL A 119 -15.62 -3.41 6.93
C VAL A 119 -14.25 -3.18 6.30
N ASN A 120 -14.15 -2.14 5.48
CA ASN A 120 -12.93 -1.76 4.77
C ASN A 120 -12.62 -0.28 4.99
N LEU A 121 -11.34 0.03 5.15
CA LEU A 121 -10.84 1.39 5.21
C LEU A 121 -10.49 1.87 3.79
N SER A 122 -11.23 2.82 3.27
CA SER A 122 -10.98 3.50 2.00
C SER A 122 -10.26 4.81 2.26
N ARG A 123 -9.07 4.98 1.68
CA ARG A 123 -8.21 6.14 1.86
C ARG A 123 -7.81 6.70 0.51
N ILE A 124 -8.14 7.96 0.28
CA ILE A 124 -7.63 8.74 -0.84
C ILE A 124 -6.59 9.69 -0.28
N SER A 125 -5.41 9.73 -0.88
CA SER A 125 -4.32 10.61 -0.45
C SER A 125 -3.68 11.34 -1.63
N PHE A 126 -3.31 12.58 -1.37
CA PHE A 126 -2.63 13.46 -2.31
C PHE A 126 -1.44 14.07 -1.60
N GLY A 127 -0.24 13.98 -2.17
CA GLY A 127 0.92 14.50 -1.47
C GLY A 127 2.15 14.73 -2.31
N LEU A 128 3.10 15.36 -1.64
CA LEU A 128 4.43 15.64 -2.15
C LEU A 128 5.45 14.87 -1.32
N ASN A 129 6.29 14.12 -2.00
CA ASN A 129 7.45 13.47 -1.42
C ASN A 129 8.71 14.20 -1.89
N ARG A 130 9.61 14.43 -0.95
CA ARG A 130 10.94 14.96 -1.16
C ARG A 130 11.93 13.91 -0.67
N SER A 131 12.62 13.26 -1.60
CA SER A 131 13.68 12.31 -1.28
C SER A 131 15.02 13.02 -1.39
N GLU A 132 15.83 12.91 -0.35
CA GLU A 132 17.20 13.40 -0.35
C GLU A 132 18.13 12.26 -0.72
N PRO A 133 19.14 12.56 -1.57
CA PRO A 133 20.01 11.54 -2.10
C PRO A 133 20.86 10.92 -1.00
N ALA A 134 21.27 9.67 -1.25
CA ALA A 134 21.92 8.92 -0.22
C ALA A 134 23.33 9.45 0.05
N THR A 135 23.63 9.75 1.32
CA THR A 135 25.01 9.95 1.76
C THR A 135 25.46 8.64 2.40
N SER A 136 26.47 7.98 1.85
CA SER A 136 27.09 6.76 2.42
C SER A 136 26.07 5.73 2.95
N ASP A 137 25.24 5.16 2.08
CA ASP A 137 24.21 4.14 2.36
C ASP A 137 22.95 4.59 3.13
N TRP A 138 22.86 5.85 3.56
CA TRP A 138 21.67 6.44 4.19
C TRP A 138 20.85 7.23 3.21
N SER A 139 19.56 6.94 3.08
CA SER A 139 18.57 7.73 2.33
C SER A 139 17.49 8.29 3.24
N SER A 140 16.95 9.45 2.88
CA SER A 140 15.94 10.16 3.66
C SER A 140 14.81 10.61 2.75
N THR A 141 13.57 10.48 3.21
CA THR A 141 12.38 10.94 2.50
C THR A 141 11.45 11.66 3.45
N THR A 142 11.15 12.92 3.12
CA THR A 142 10.12 13.71 3.77
C THR A 142 8.89 13.71 2.88
N SER A 143 7.70 13.54 3.46
CA SER A 143 6.44 13.55 2.72
C SER A 143 5.37 14.31 3.47
N ILE A 144 4.57 15.07 2.73
CA ILE A 144 3.39 15.75 3.24
C ILE A 144 2.22 15.29 2.38
N LYS A 145 1.19 14.75 3.02
CA LYS A 145 0.00 14.21 2.36
C LYS A 145 -1.26 14.74 2.99
N PHE A 146 -2.23 15.11 2.17
CA PHE A 146 -3.62 15.19 2.57
C PHE A 146 -4.24 13.80 2.43
N GLU A 147 -4.95 13.32 3.44
CA GLU A 147 -5.67 12.05 3.41
C GLU A 147 -7.15 12.27 3.73
N HIS A 148 -8.00 11.69 2.90
CA HIS A 148 -9.43 11.56 3.09
C HIS A 148 -9.75 10.09 3.35
N VAL A 149 -10.21 9.80 4.56
CA VAL A 149 -10.43 8.45 5.06
C VAL A 149 -11.91 8.20 5.26
N ARG A 150 -12.39 7.06 4.78
CA ARG A 150 -13.77 6.59 4.90
C ARG A 150 -13.77 5.13 5.30
N ILE A 151 -14.73 4.77 6.13
CA ILE A 151 -15.03 3.37 6.39
C ILE A 151 -16.14 2.99 5.42
N VAL A 152 -15.94 1.90 4.68
CA VAL A 152 -16.86 1.44 3.63
C VAL A 152 -17.16 -0.04 3.79
N ASN A 153 -18.35 -0.46 3.38
CA ASN A 153 -18.71 -1.87 3.34
C ASN A 153 -18.16 -2.56 2.06
N ASP A 154 -18.41 -3.86 1.92
CA ASP A 154 -18.02 -4.62 0.72
C ASP A 154 -18.71 -4.14 -0.58
N ASP A 155 -19.87 -3.47 -0.47
CA ASP A 155 -20.57 -2.84 -1.60
C ASP A 155 -20.03 -1.42 -1.94
N GLY A 156 -19.07 -0.91 -1.17
CA GLY A 156 -18.51 0.44 -1.31
C GLY A 156 -19.35 1.56 -0.70
N ARG A 157 -20.41 1.24 0.05
CA ARG A 157 -21.22 2.21 0.79
C ARG A 157 -20.50 2.64 2.07
N SER A 158 -20.57 3.92 2.41
CA SER A 158 -19.93 4.44 3.63
C SER A 158 -20.65 3.96 4.89
N ILE A 159 -19.89 3.46 5.87
CA ILE A 159 -20.36 3.12 7.20
C ILE A 159 -19.95 4.26 8.14
N THR A 160 -20.91 4.77 8.91
CA THR A 160 -20.67 5.94 9.79
C THR A 160 -20.77 5.61 11.27
N ARG A 161 -21.52 4.56 11.61
CA ARG A 161 -21.81 4.14 12.98
C ARG A 161 -21.69 2.64 13.15
N ASP A 162 -21.40 2.21 14.37
CA ASP A 162 -21.42 0.81 14.76
C ASP A 162 -22.84 0.33 15.12
N ILE A 163 -22.92 -0.91 15.63
CA ILE A 163 -24.13 -1.57 16.10
C ILE A 163 -24.85 -0.83 17.21
N ASP A 164 -24.09 -0.16 18.08
CA ASP A 164 -24.59 0.56 19.25
C ASP A 164 -24.87 2.05 18.93
N GLY A 165 -24.65 2.46 17.67
CA GLY A 165 -24.87 3.81 17.19
C GLY A 165 -23.71 4.78 17.46
N PHE A 166 -22.56 4.29 17.94
CA PHE A 166 -21.37 5.12 18.14
C PHE A 166 -20.70 5.45 16.79
N PRO A 167 -20.15 6.67 16.65
CA PRO A 167 -19.47 7.07 15.43
C PRO A 167 -18.17 6.27 15.24
N LEU A 168 -17.95 5.78 14.02
CA LEU A 168 -16.72 5.08 13.65
C LEU A 168 -15.57 6.03 13.27
N THR A 169 -15.89 7.29 12.96
CA THR A 169 -14.91 8.33 12.64
C THR A 169 -14.72 9.27 13.81
N ARG A 170 -13.54 9.89 13.91
CA ARG A 170 -13.23 10.86 14.97
C ARG A 170 -14.15 12.08 14.91
N SER A 171 -14.52 12.52 13.71
CA SER A 171 -15.38 13.68 13.53
C SER A 171 -16.88 13.38 13.67
N GLY A 172 -17.29 12.11 13.70
CA GLY A 172 -18.68 11.67 13.66
C GLY A 172 -19.37 11.81 12.30
N ASN A 173 -18.62 12.17 11.25
CA ASN A 173 -19.11 12.28 9.86
C ASN A 173 -18.80 11.00 9.07
N PRO A 174 -19.30 10.86 7.82
CA PRO A 174 -18.96 9.70 6.97
C PRO A 174 -17.48 9.60 6.57
N HIS A 175 -16.66 10.59 6.91
CA HIS A 175 -15.27 10.68 6.54
C HIS A 175 -14.49 11.51 7.55
N ASP A 176 -13.19 11.24 7.65
CA ASP A 176 -12.22 12.10 8.33
C ASP A 176 -11.17 12.59 7.33
N ASN A 177 -10.82 13.87 7.47
CA ASN A 177 -9.74 14.48 6.72
C ASN A 177 -8.55 14.69 7.67
N MET A 178 -7.35 14.59 7.12
CA MET A 178 -6.12 14.87 7.86
C MET A 178 -5.01 15.30 6.92
N VAL A 179 -4.02 16.00 7.48
CA VAL A 179 -2.73 16.20 6.82
C VAL A 179 -1.70 15.41 7.61
N VAL A 180 -0.97 14.55 6.91
CA VAL A 180 0.06 13.69 7.49
C VAL A 180 1.43 14.19 7.02
N LEU A 181 2.27 14.53 8.00
CA LEU A 181 3.70 14.70 7.79
C LEU A 181 4.39 13.37 8.10
N LYS A 182 5.25 12.93 7.20
CA LYS A 182 5.98 11.69 7.34
C LYS A 182 7.44 11.87 6.99
N GLN A 183 8.31 11.49 7.92
CA GLN A 183 9.75 11.41 7.75
C GLN A 183 10.17 9.94 7.77
N GLU A 184 10.82 9.49 6.71
CA GLU A 184 11.39 8.16 6.61
C GLU A 184 12.90 8.26 6.40
N SER A 185 13.66 7.50 7.18
CA SER A 185 15.10 7.38 7.05
C SER A 185 15.48 5.91 6.94
N GLN A 186 16.28 5.58 5.95
CA GLN A 186 16.65 4.21 5.64
C GLN A 186 18.16 4.10 5.42
N TYR A 187 18.78 3.22 6.19
CA TYR A 187 20.13 2.74 5.96
C TYR A 187 20.09 1.34 5.34
N ALA A 188 20.81 1.14 4.24
CA ALA A 188 20.89 -0.17 3.60
C ALA A 188 22.30 -0.42 3.09
N LYS A 189 22.95 -1.44 3.64
CA LYS A 189 24.28 -1.88 3.22
C LYS A 189 24.26 -3.37 2.92
N ALA A 190 24.82 -3.74 1.77
CA ALA A 190 24.96 -5.13 1.36
C ALA A 190 26.41 -5.41 1.01
N ASN A 191 26.92 -6.54 1.50
CA ASN A 191 28.21 -7.13 1.17
C ASN A 191 27.98 -8.56 0.65
N ASP A 192 28.99 -9.20 0.08
CA ASP A 192 28.88 -10.54 -0.55
C ASP A 192 28.34 -11.65 0.38
N HIS A 193 28.51 -11.49 1.69
CA HIS A 193 28.12 -12.47 2.70
C HIS A 193 26.94 -12.04 3.58
N SER A 194 26.52 -10.78 3.55
CA SER A 194 25.48 -10.27 4.45
C SER A 194 24.85 -8.98 3.98
N PHE A 195 23.60 -8.75 4.35
CA PHE A 195 22.95 -7.45 4.20
C PHE A 195 22.40 -6.95 5.53
N TYR A 196 22.41 -5.63 5.67
CA TYR A 196 21.84 -4.89 6.79
C TYR A 196 20.90 -3.84 6.23
N ARG A 197 19.68 -3.80 6.74
CA ARG A 197 18.69 -2.78 6.41
C ARG A 197 18.06 -2.26 7.69
N PHE A 198 18.10 -0.96 7.87
CA PHE A 198 17.51 -0.27 8.99
C PHE A 198 16.58 0.80 8.44
N ARG A 199 15.35 0.87 8.97
CA ARG A 199 14.34 1.84 8.55
C ARG A 199 13.66 2.43 9.77
N MET A 200 13.74 3.76 9.88
CA MET A 200 13.05 4.57 10.87
C MET A 200 11.99 5.40 10.16
N GLN A 201 10.78 5.44 10.70
CA GLN A 201 9.66 6.14 10.12
C GLN A 201 8.87 6.83 11.22
N ILE A 202 8.67 8.14 11.05
CA ILE A 202 7.89 9.00 11.93
C ILE A 202 6.74 9.55 11.09
N GLU A 203 5.50 9.31 11.51
CA GLU A 203 4.29 9.84 10.89
C GLU A 203 3.52 10.66 11.92
N GLN A 204 3.14 11.88 11.58
CA GLN A 204 2.40 12.80 12.44
C GLN A 204 1.18 13.35 11.69
N GLY A 205 0.00 13.16 12.26
CA GLY A 205 -1.22 13.86 11.84
C GLY A 205 -1.21 15.28 12.39
N ILE A 206 -1.21 16.28 11.50
CA ILE A 206 -1.12 17.70 11.87
C ILE A 206 -2.51 18.21 12.27
N PRO A 207 -2.66 18.82 13.47
CA PRO A 207 -3.91 19.42 13.94
C PRO A 207 -4.19 20.77 13.25
N ILE A 208 -4.56 20.76 11.95
CA ILE A 208 -4.88 22.02 11.24
C ILE A 208 -6.31 22.49 11.59
N LEU A 209 -7.27 21.58 11.67
CA LEU A 209 -8.65 21.86 12.07
C LEU A 209 -9.03 21.00 13.28
N SER A 210 -9.89 21.52 14.16
CA SER A 210 -10.27 20.88 15.43
C SER A 210 -10.94 19.50 15.28
N LYS A 211 -11.53 19.22 14.10
CA LYS A 211 -12.20 17.96 13.78
C LYS A 211 -11.30 16.95 13.05
N TRP A 212 -10.05 17.30 12.75
CA TRP A 212 -9.14 16.42 12.01
C TRP A 212 -8.47 15.39 12.91
N LEU A 213 -8.08 14.26 12.31
CA LEU A 213 -7.40 13.20 13.04
C LEU A 213 -5.96 13.60 13.37
N ILE A 214 -5.61 13.49 14.65
CA ILE A 214 -4.28 13.82 15.19
C ILE A 214 -3.71 12.54 15.77
N PHE A 215 -2.51 12.19 15.33
CA PHE A 215 -1.79 11.03 15.85
C PHE A 215 -0.30 11.20 15.68
N ASN A 216 0.46 10.43 16.44
CA ASN A 216 1.88 10.24 16.23
C ASN A 216 2.15 8.74 16.13
N LYS A 217 2.83 8.33 15.08
CA LYS A 217 3.19 6.94 14.83
C LYS A 217 4.66 6.84 14.57
N PHE A 218 5.32 6.02 15.36
CA PHE A 218 6.72 5.69 15.23
C PHE A 218 6.85 4.24 14.78
N LYS A 219 7.59 4.00 13.71
CA LYS A 219 7.87 2.66 13.19
C LYS A 219 9.35 2.47 12.98
N PHE A 220 9.86 1.37 13.51
CA PHE A 220 11.25 0.98 13.44
C PHE A 220 11.34 -0.45 12.91
N ILE A 221 12.19 -0.67 11.90
CA ILE A 221 12.44 -2.00 11.34
C ILE A 221 13.95 -2.16 11.14
N ALA A 222 14.51 -3.21 11.74
CA ALA A 222 15.87 -3.66 11.46
C ALA A 222 15.81 -5.06 10.83
N THR A 223 16.58 -5.28 9.77
CA THR A 223 16.68 -6.56 9.06
C THR A 223 18.15 -6.86 8.81
N LYS A 224 18.59 -8.06 9.19
CA LYS A 224 19.90 -8.60 8.87
C LYS A 224 19.71 -9.93 8.16
N GLY A 225 20.40 -10.13 7.04
CA GLY A 225 20.50 -11.43 6.41
C GLY A 225 21.95 -11.83 6.24
N VAL A 226 22.21 -13.12 6.39
CA VAL A 226 23.54 -13.72 6.28
C VAL A 226 23.46 -14.86 5.28
N LYS A 227 24.42 -14.94 4.36
CA LYS A 227 24.54 -16.03 3.40
C LYS A 227 25.19 -17.22 4.09
N LEU A 228 24.46 -18.32 4.23
CA LEU A 228 25.02 -19.59 4.66
C LEU A 228 25.43 -20.38 3.41
N GLY A 229 26.67 -20.88 3.40
CA GLY A 229 27.18 -21.76 2.34
C GLY A 229 26.55 -23.15 2.40
N PRO A 230 26.89 -24.08 1.48
CA PRO A 230 26.37 -25.44 1.52
C PRO A 230 26.75 -26.10 2.85
N ALA A 231 25.74 -26.32 3.69
CA ALA A 231 25.88 -27.13 4.89
C ALA A 231 25.95 -28.59 4.45
N PHE A 232 27.15 -29.16 4.39
CA PHE A 232 27.29 -30.60 4.36
C PHE A 232 26.83 -31.12 5.73
N LEU A 233 25.58 -31.56 5.80
CA LEU A 233 25.11 -32.37 6.90
C LEU A 233 25.82 -33.73 6.80
N LEU A 234 26.98 -33.82 7.44
CA LEU A 234 27.60 -35.10 7.76
C LEU A 234 26.72 -35.79 8.79
N ALA A 235 25.77 -36.60 8.32
CA ALA A 235 25.15 -37.62 9.14
C ALA A 235 26.22 -38.67 9.45
N ARG A 236 26.45 -38.91 10.75
CA ARG A 236 27.36 -39.94 11.26
C ARG A 236 26.63 -41.27 11.38
#